data_AF-A0A3B1J0G5-F1
#
_entry.id   AF-A0A3B1J0G5-F1
#
_cell.length_a   1.000
_cell.length_b   1.000
_cell.length_c   1.000
_cell.angle_alpha   90.00
_cell.angle_beta   90.00
_cell.angle_gamma   90.00
#
_symmetry.space_group_name_H-M   'P 1'
#
loop_
_entity.id
_entity.type
_entity.pdbx_description
1 polymer ?
#
loop_
_entity_poly.entity_id
_entity_poly.type
_entity_poly.pdbx_seq_one_letter_code
_entity_poly.pdbx_strand_id
1 'polypeptide(L)'
;MRDFIFQQDLAPAHAAKSTKDWFTKKQLEVLAWPANSPDLNVIENLWAIVKWKIRDRKPTTLDQLKQNISTAWEAVSAETCDKLVKSMPWRLQAVIQAKGAATKY
;
A
#
# COMPACT_ATOMS: atom_id res chain seq x y z
N MET A 1 -19.54 14.14 -1.92
CA MET A 1 -18.17 13.66 -1.68
C MET A 1 -18.07 12.31 -2.38
N ARG A 2 -16.95 11.97 -3.02
CA ARG A 2 -16.79 10.59 -3.52
C ARG A 2 -16.63 9.68 -2.31
N ASP A 3 -17.44 8.63 -2.23
CA ASP A 3 -17.29 7.60 -1.20
C ASP A 3 -15.94 6.90 -1.42
N PHE A 4 -15.14 6.83 -0.37
CA PHE A 4 -13.86 6.12 -0.38
C PHE A 4 -13.81 5.20 0.84
N ILE A 5 -13.12 4.07 0.68
CA ILE A 5 -12.88 3.11 1.75
C ILE A 5 -11.38 3.16 2.07
N PHE A 6 -11.03 3.26 3.34
CA PHE A 6 -9.65 3.25 3.78
C PHE A 6 -9.13 1.82 3.89
N GLN A 7 -7.98 1.52 3.27
CA GLN A 7 -7.32 0.23 3.40
C GLN A 7 -6.05 0.39 4.23
N GLN A 8 -5.85 -0.52 5.18
CA GLN A 8 -4.61 -0.71 5.93
C GLN A 8 -4.41 -2.20 6.21
N ASP A 9 -3.19 -2.60 6.52
CA ASP A 9 -2.91 -3.95 6.98
C ASP A 9 -3.35 -4.16 8.44
N LEU A 10 -3.10 -5.35 8.97
CA LEU A 10 -3.45 -5.72 10.34
C LEU A 10 -2.27 -5.62 11.31
N ALA A 11 -1.29 -4.72 11.08
CA ALA A 11 -0.21 -4.53 12.05
C ALA A 11 -0.79 -4.15 13.43
N PRO A 12 -0.15 -4.51 14.55
CA PRO A 12 -0.71 -4.33 15.89
C PRO A 12 -1.17 -2.89 16.20
N ALA A 13 -0.43 -1.89 15.69
CA ALA A 13 -0.79 -0.48 15.85
C ALA A 13 -2.09 -0.10 15.09
N HIS A 14 -2.33 -0.71 13.93
CA HIS A 14 -3.56 -0.50 13.13
C HIS A 14 -4.77 -1.23 13.74
N ALA A 15 -4.54 -2.38 14.38
CA ALA A 15 -5.57 -3.16 15.07
C ALA A 15 -5.90 -2.65 16.49
N ALA A 16 -5.12 -1.72 17.03
CA ALA A 16 -5.28 -1.18 18.38
C ALA A 16 -6.65 -0.49 18.57
N LYS A 17 -7.17 -0.55 19.79
CA LYS A 17 -8.47 0.07 20.14
C LYS A 17 -8.48 1.57 19.87
N SER A 18 -7.43 2.28 20.26
CA SER A 18 -7.28 3.72 20.02
C SER A 18 -7.38 4.09 18.54
N THR A 19 -6.76 3.30 17.66
CA THR A 19 -6.80 3.49 16.22
C THR A 19 -8.21 3.23 15.66
N LYS A 20 -8.85 2.13 16.08
CA LYS A 20 -10.24 1.82 15.68
C LYS A 20 -11.23 2.89 16.14
N ASP A 21 -11.11 3.34 17.38
CA ASP A 21 -11.95 4.41 17.95
C ASP A 21 -11.79 5.72 17.16
N TRP A 22 -10.57 6.02 16.70
CA TRP A 22 -10.31 7.18 15.85
C TRP A 22 -11.01 7.08 14.49
N PHE A 23 -10.95 5.93 13.80
CA PHE A 23 -11.66 5.74 12.53
C PHE A 23 -13.17 5.87 12.70
N THR A 24 -13.73 5.28 13.76
CA THR A 24 -15.17 5.42 14.11
C THR A 24 -15.54 6.87 14.34
N LYS A 25 -14.76 7.62 15.14
CA LYS A 25 -15.02 9.04 15.42
C LYS A 25 -14.93 9.90 14.15
N LYS A 26 -14.08 9.52 13.20
CA LYS A 26 -13.93 10.21 11.90
C LYS A 26 -14.93 9.74 10.85
N GLN A 27 -15.78 8.77 11.17
CA GLN A 27 -16.77 8.19 10.24
C GLN A 27 -16.11 7.69 8.96
N LEU A 28 -14.93 7.08 9.09
CA LEU A 28 -14.18 6.51 7.98
C LEU A 28 -14.44 5.00 7.93
N GLU A 29 -14.89 4.53 6.77
CA GLU A 29 -15.01 3.10 6.51
C GLU A 29 -13.61 2.51 6.29
N VAL A 30 -13.31 1.42 7.00
CA VAL A 30 -12.06 0.68 6.86
C VAL A 30 -12.36 -0.67 6.21
N LEU A 31 -11.66 -0.98 5.12
CA LEU A 31 -11.78 -2.24 4.41
C LEU A 31 -11.33 -3.39 5.32
N ALA A 32 -12.15 -4.43 5.43
CA ALA A 32 -11.75 -5.67 6.09
C ALA A 32 -10.58 -6.29 5.32
N TRP A 33 -9.48 -6.58 6.02
CA TRP A 33 -8.23 -7.05 5.42
C TRP A 33 -7.81 -8.41 5.99
N PRO A 34 -7.37 -9.38 5.16
CA PRO A 34 -6.82 -10.63 5.65
C PRO A 34 -5.43 -10.43 6.27
N ALA A 35 -5.14 -11.14 7.36
CA ALA A 35 -3.81 -11.12 7.98
C ALA A 35 -2.75 -11.69 7.02
N ASN A 36 -1.51 -11.21 7.15
CA ASN A 36 -0.35 -11.74 6.42
C ASN A 36 -0.53 -11.84 4.89
N SER A 37 -1.24 -10.89 4.28
CA SER A 37 -1.49 -10.86 2.83
C SER A 37 -0.80 -9.66 2.16
N PRO A 38 0.55 -9.61 2.12
CA PRO A 38 1.28 -8.54 1.47
C PRO A 38 1.08 -8.52 -0.05
N ASP A 39 0.77 -9.66 -0.65
CA ASP A 39 0.47 -9.84 -2.07
C ASP A 39 -0.80 -9.09 -2.52
N LEU A 40 -1.71 -8.82 -1.59
CA LEU A 40 -2.88 -7.96 -1.81
C LEU A 40 -2.57 -6.47 -1.59
N ASN A 41 -1.49 -6.12 -0.89
CA ASN A 41 -1.19 -4.73 -0.53
C ASN A 41 -0.49 -3.99 -1.68
N VAL A 42 -1.26 -3.33 -2.53
CA VAL A 42 -0.74 -2.63 -3.73
C VAL A 42 0.29 -1.53 -3.43
N ILE A 43 0.32 -1.00 -2.21
CA ILE A 43 1.33 0.01 -1.82
C ILE A 43 2.74 -0.58 -1.80
N GLU A 44 2.90 -1.89 -1.60
CA GLU A 44 4.22 -2.55 -1.63
C GLU A 44 4.84 -2.46 -3.03
N ASN A 45 4.03 -2.59 -4.08
CA ASN A 45 4.51 -2.41 -5.44
C ASN A 45 4.84 -0.95 -5.75
N LEU A 46 4.07 -0.01 -5.21
CA LEU A 46 4.37 1.42 -5.33
C LEU A 46 5.73 1.75 -4.66
N TRP A 47 5.98 1.21 -3.47
CA TRP A 47 7.28 1.34 -2.80
C TRP A 47 8.42 0.67 -3.58
N ALA A 48 8.16 -0.47 -4.24
CA ALA A 48 9.15 -1.09 -5.12
C ALA A 48 9.54 -0.16 -6.29
N ILE A 49 8.58 0.54 -6.90
CA ILE A 49 8.83 1.53 -7.96
C ILE A 49 9.66 2.71 -7.44
N VAL A 50 9.32 3.23 -6.26
CA VAL A 50 10.06 4.34 -5.63
C VAL A 50 11.50 3.92 -5.31
N LYS A 51 11.69 2.75 -4.70
CA LYS A 51 13.02 2.19 -4.42
C LYS A 51 13.84 2.03 -5.70
N TRP A 52 13.22 1.55 -6.78
CA TRP A 52 13.88 1.39 -8.07
C TRP A 52 14.34 2.72 -8.65
N LYS A 53 13.50 3.78 -8.61
CA LYS A 53 13.84 5.13 -9.08
C LYS A 53 15.03 5.76 -8.35
N ILE A 54 15.24 5.40 -7.07
CA ILE A 54 16.34 5.97 -6.27
C ILE A 54 17.55 5.04 -6.12
N ARG A 55 17.52 3.83 -6.70
CA ARG A 55 18.52 2.76 -6.48
C ARG A 55 19.95 3.25 -6.67
N ASP A 56 20.19 4.06 -7.70
CA ASP A 56 21.53 4.47 -8.11
C ASP A 56 21.93 5.86 -7.56
N ARG A 57 21.08 6.50 -6.72
CA ARG A 57 21.30 7.86 -6.19
C ARG A 57 22.34 7.95 -5.07
N LYS A 58 22.65 6.83 -4.39
CA LYS A 58 23.68 6.71 -3.34
C LYS A 58 23.71 7.89 -2.33
N PRO A 59 22.61 8.20 -1.62
CA PRO A 59 22.60 9.29 -0.65
C PRO A 59 23.54 9.00 0.53
N THR A 60 24.27 10.01 0.98
CA THR A 60 25.18 9.93 2.14
C THR A 60 24.63 10.63 3.38
N THR A 61 23.52 11.37 3.24
CA THR A 61 22.83 12.03 4.35
C THR A 61 21.35 11.68 4.39
N LEU A 62 20.74 11.83 5.57
CA LEU A 62 19.30 11.63 5.74
C LEU A 62 18.47 12.59 4.86
N ASP A 63 18.91 13.84 4.72
CA ASP A 63 18.19 14.83 3.93
C ASP A 63 18.25 14.53 2.43
N GLN A 64 19.40 14.05 1.93
CA GLN A 64 19.50 13.56 0.56
C GLN A 64 18.58 12.35 0.33
N LEU A 65 18.52 11.41 1.28
CA LEU A 65 17.62 10.26 1.19
C LEU A 65 16.14 10.71 1.13
N LYS A 66 15.72 11.61 2.04
CA LYS A 66 14.36 12.17 2.06
C LYS A 66 14.02 12.88 0.74
N GLN A 67 14.93 13.73 0.24
CA GLN A 67 14.72 14.44 -1.02
C GLN A 67 14.60 13.49 -2.21
N ASN A 68 15.44 12.46 -2.26
CA ASN A 68 15.38 11.43 -3.31
C ASN A 68 14.05 10.68 -3.28
N ILE A 69 13.56 10.30 -2.08
CA ILE A 69 12.27 9.62 -1.92
C ILE A 69 11.12 10.54 -2.34
N SER A 70 11.07 11.79 -1.87
CA SER A 70 10.00 12.75 -2.22
C SER A 70 9.94 12.97 -3.73
N THR A 71 11.11 13.22 -4.35
CA THR A 71 11.20 13.43 -5.80
C THR A 71 10.74 12.19 -6.58
N ALA A 72 11.14 10.99 -6.14
CA ALA A 72 10.74 9.75 -6.79
C ALA A 72 9.25 9.43 -6.63
N TRP A 73 8.69 9.76 -5.46
CA TRP A 73 7.27 9.62 -5.14
C TRP A 73 6.40 10.56 -6.00
N GLU A 74 6.77 11.84 -6.07
CA GLU A 74 6.08 12.84 -6.90
C GLU A 74 6.16 12.52 -8.39
N ALA A 75 7.21 11.80 -8.82
CA ALA A 75 7.37 11.33 -10.19
C ALA A 75 6.56 10.05 -10.51
N VAL A 76 5.78 9.50 -9.57
CA VAL A 76 4.84 8.41 -9.86
C VAL A 76 3.59 9.01 -10.50
N SER A 77 3.25 8.51 -11.70
CA SER A 77 2.07 8.97 -12.41
C SER A 77 0.77 8.43 -11.80
N ALA A 78 -0.32 9.18 -11.95
CA ALA A 78 -1.66 8.71 -11.61
C ALA A 78 -2.04 7.42 -12.38
N GLU A 79 -1.56 7.27 -13.62
CA GLU A 79 -1.76 6.06 -14.44
C GLU A 79 -1.10 4.83 -13.79
N THR A 80 0.08 4.99 -13.20
CA THR A 80 0.74 3.92 -12.44
C THR A 80 -0.11 3.46 -11.26
N CYS A 81 -0.64 4.41 -10.48
CA CYS A 81 -1.53 4.11 -9.36
C CYS A 81 -2.82 3.41 -9.82
N ASP A 82 -3.43 3.90 -10.90
CA ASP A 82 -4.64 3.33 -11.48
C ASP A 82 -4.42 1.88 -11.95
N LYS A 83 -3.30 1.58 -12.62
CA LYS A 83 -2.93 0.21 -13.01
C LYS A 83 -2.76 -0.72 -11.81
N LEU A 84 -2.14 -0.25 -10.73
CA LEU A 84 -1.97 -1.03 -9.51
C LEU A 84 -3.33 -1.37 -8.88
N VAL A 85 -4.23 -0.39 -8.74
CA VAL A 85 -5.58 -0.61 -8.20
C VAL A 85 -6.39 -1.54 -9.10
N LYS A 86 -6.36 -1.33 -10.43
CA LYS A 86 -7.03 -2.21 -11.41
C LYS A 86 -6.50 -3.64 -11.43
N SER A 87 -5.34 -3.91 -10.82
CA SER A 87 -4.82 -5.27 -10.67
C SER A 87 -5.52 -6.09 -9.58
N MET A 88 -6.22 -5.46 -8.64
CA MET A 88 -6.81 -6.11 -7.46
C MET A 88 -7.73 -7.30 -7.77
N PRO A 89 -8.64 -7.26 -8.76
CA PRO A 89 -9.48 -8.42 -9.09
C PRO A 89 -8.65 -9.68 -9.43
N TRP A 90 -7.53 -9.51 -10.13
CA TRP A 90 -6.65 -10.63 -10.51
C TRP A 90 -5.86 -11.16 -9.31
N ARG A 91 -5.46 -10.28 -8.39
CA ARG A 91 -4.78 -10.69 -7.15
C ARG A 91 -5.71 -11.50 -6.25
N LEU A 92 -6.95 -11.01 -6.07
CA LEU A 92 -7.99 -11.73 -5.33
C LEU A 92 -8.27 -13.09 -5.96
N GLN A 93 -8.40 -13.16 -7.29
CA GLN A 93 -8.59 -14.42 -7.99
C GLN A 93 -7.41 -15.39 -7.77
N ALA A 94 -6.18 -14.90 -7.76
CA ALA A 94 -5.00 -15.71 -7.48
C ALA A 94 -5.02 -16.26 -6.04
N VAL A 95 -5.40 -15.46 -5.05
CA VAL A 95 -5.53 -15.90 -3.65
C VAL A 95 -6.62 -16.97 -3.52
N ILE A 96 -7.77 -16.79 -4.19
CA ILE A 96 -8.85 -17.78 -4.21
C ILE A 96 -8.37 -19.11 -4.83
N GLN A 97 -7.68 -19.05 -5.98
CA GLN A 97 -7.11 -20.23 -6.64
C GLN A 97 -6.05 -20.92 -5.78
N ALA A 98 -5.25 -20.14 -5.04
CA ALA A 98 -4.26 -20.62 -4.08
C ALA A 98 -4.88 -21.07 -2.75
N LYS A 99 -6.21 -21.00 -2.59
CA LYS A 99 -6.94 -21.34 -1.36
C LYS A 99 -6.41 -20.58 -0.13
N GLY A 100 -6.07 -19.31 -0.30
CA GLY A 100 -5.52 -18.46 0.76
C GLY A 100 -4.01 -18.58 0.98
N ALA A 101 -3.30 -19.41 0.19
CA ALA A 101 -1.84 -19.43 0.21
C ALA A 101 -1.24 -18.24 -0.57
N ALA A 102 0.07 -18.01 -0.37
CA ALA A 102 0.81 -16.93 -1.01
C ALA A 102 0.73 -17.00 -2.55
N THR A 103 0.61 -15.83 -3.17
CA THR A 103 0.57 -15.70 -4.63
C THR A 103 1.86 -15.09 -5.19
N LYS A 104 1.91 -14.90 -6.51
CA LYS A 104 3.05 -14.28 -7.21
C LYS A 104 3.12 -12.75 -7.06
N TYR A 105 2.11 -12.15 -6.43
CA TYR A 105 1.91 -10.71 -6.39
C TYR A 105 2.63 -10.02 -5.23
#